data_AF-A0A077FS79-F1
#
_entry.id   AF-A0A077FS79-F1
#
_cell.length_a   1.000
_cell.length_b   1.000
_cell.length_c   1.000
_cell.angle_alpha   90.00
_cell.angle_beta   90.00
_cell.angle_gamma   90.00
#
_symmetry.space_group_name_H-M   'P 1'
#
loop_
_entity.id
_entity.type
_entity.pdbx_description
1 polymer ?
#
loop_
_entity_poly.entity_id
_entity_poly.type
_entity_poly.pdbx_seq_one_letter_code
_entity_poly.pdbx_strand_id
1 'polypeptide(L)'
;MKKILKKPSTKTSTSSSTKSVDRILDGINLSSPPSLLRFISNNRYYNLYIHYNLFGELIITKNWGGLFNKRGGAKSEYTLPSNLPSTLKSIINTRLKHGYSLANINNRHINLSEHSC
;
A
#
# COMPACT_ATOMS: atom_id res chain seq x y z
N MET A 1 22.40 -44.90 26.71
CA MET A 1 22.36 -43.42 26.74
C MET A 1 22.10 -42.90 25.32
N LYS A 2 20.89 -42.37 25.03
CA LYS A 2 20.51 -41.88 23.70
C LYS A 2 20.96 -40.41 23.54
N LYS A 3 21.90 -40.13 22.63
CA LYS A 3 22.28 -38.75 22.25
C LYS A 3 21.34 -38.25 21.16
N ILE A 4 20.54 -37.23 21.47
CA ILE A 4 19.66 -36.54 20.53
C ILE A 4 20.52 -35.55 19.73
N LEU A 5 20.74 -35.84 18.44
CA LEU A 5 21.31 -34.86 17.50
C LEU A 5 20.27 -33.78 17.22
N LYS A 6 20.54 -32.54 17.67
CA LYS A 6 19.78 -31.35 17.29
C LYS A 6 20.04 -31.05 15.79
N LYS A 7 18.98 -31.09 14.98
CA LYS A 7 19.01 -30.59 13.60
C LYS A 7 19.18 -29.06 13.62
N PRO A 8 20.10 -28.47 12.85
CA PRO A 8 20.21 -27.02 12.73
C PRO A 8 19.02 -26.47 11.93
N SER A 9 18.35 -25.44 12.48
CA SER A 9 17.29 -24.71 11.78
C SER A 9 17.88 -23.94 10.61
N THR A 10 17.46 -24.28 9.40
CA THR A 10 17.71 -23.52 8.18
C THR A 10 17.09 -22.13 8.29
N LYS A 11 17.91 -21.13 8.59
CA LYS A 11 17.57 -19.71 8.39
C LYS A 11 17.71 -19.42 6.90
N THR A 12 16.62 -19.57 6.15
CA THR A 12 16.58 -19.16 4.75
C THR A 12 16.45 -17.64 4.69
N SER A 13 17.48 -17.04 4.09
CA SER A 13 17.69 -15.64 3.73
C SER A 13 16.48 -14.95 3.10
N THR A 14 15.89 -13.97 3.80
CA THR A 14 14.81 -13.07 3.31
C THR A 14 15.36 -11.74 2.81
N SER A 15 16.39 -11.73 1.96
CA SER A 15 17.02 -10.49 1.47
C SER A 15 16.44 -9.95 0.14
N SER A 16 15.46 -10.63 -0.45
CA SER A 16 14.89 -10.29 -1.77
C SER A 16 13.59 -9.48 -1.73
N SER A 17 12.85 -9.48 -0.61
CA SER A 17 11.53 -8.83 -0.51
C SER A 17 11.61 -7.31 -0.30
N THR A 18 12.64 -6.80 0.37
CA THR A 18 12.78 -5.39 0.73
C THR A 18 13.04 -4.48 -0.46
N LYS A 19 13.87 -4.92 -1.42
CA LYS A 19 14.23 -4.13 -2.63
C LYS A 19 13.02 -3.78 -3.51
N SER A 20 11.99 -4.62 -3.52
CA SER A 20 10.80 -4.40 -4.33
C SER A 20 9.88 -3.33 -3.76
N VAL A 21 9.79 -3.22 -2.44
CA VAL A 21 8.91 -2.26 -1.76
C VAL A 21 9.51 -0.87 -1.79
N ASP A 22 10.83 -0.75 -1.59
CA ASP A 22 11.51 0.54 -1.65
C ASP A 22 11.37 1.17 -3.07
N ARG A 23 11.49 0.36 -4.14
CA ARG A 23 11.21 0.81 -5.52
C ARG A 23 9.78 1.28 -5.74
N ILE A 24 8.79 0.65 -5.08
CA ILE A 24 7.39 1.09 -5.16
C ILE A 24 7.25 2.44 -4.47
N LEU A 25 7.88 2.63 -3.31
CA LEU A 25 7.86 3.90 -2.59
C LEU A 25 8.51 5.02 -3.38
N ASP A 26 9.64 4.75 -4.05
CA ASP A 26 10.32 5.73 -4.92
C ASP A 26 9.44 6.18 -6.10
N GLY A 27 8.56 5.29 -6.59
CA GLY A 27 7.61 5.60 -7.67
C GLY A 27 6.38 6.39 -7.21
N ILE A 28 6.13 6.50 -5.90
CA ILE A 28 5.05 7.32 -5.36
C ILE A 28 5.60 8.73 -5.18
N ASN A 29 4.98 9.70 -5.85
CA ASN A 29 5.29 11.10 -5.55
C ASN A 29 4.66 11.47 -4.20
N LEU A 30 5.41 11.29 -3.11
CA LEU A 30 4.96 11.63 -1.75
C LEU A 30 4.97 13.14 -1.50
N SER A 31 5.68 13.92 -2.30
CA SER A 31 5.77 15.37 -2.13
C SER A 31 4.57 16.12 -2.76
N SER A 32 3.78 15.45 -3.61
CA SER A 32 2.59 16.06 -4.22
C SER A 32 1.42 15.07 -4.31
N PRO A 33 0.62 14.92 -3.23
CA PRO A 33 -0.69 14.28 -3.28
C PRO A 33 -1.62 15.03 -4.28
N PRO A 34 -2.59 14.35 -4.93
CA PRO A 34 -3.08 13.03 -4.57
C PRO A 34 -2.39 11.86 -5.29
N SER A 35 -2.18 10.78 -4.53
CA SER A 35 -1.58 9.54 -5.03
C SER A 35 -2.50 8.35 -4.73
N LEU A 36 -2.63 7.43 -5.70
CA LEU A 36 -3.42 6.21 -5.60
C LEU A 36 -2.54 4.99 -5.84
N LEU A 37 -2.57 4.05 -4.91
CA LEU A 37 -2.02 2.71 -5.09
C LEU A 37 -3.16 1.70 -5.16
N ARG A 38 -3.21 0.95 -6.26
CA ARG A 38 -4.18 -0.12 -6.45
C ARG A 38 -3.51 -1.48 -6.34
N PHE A 39 -4.02 -2.30 -5.45
CA PHE A 39 -3.64 -3.69 -5.26
C PHE A 39 -4.79 -4.60 -5.67
N ILE A 40 -4.48 -5.70 -6.34
CA ILE A 40 -5.46 -6.67 -6.83
C ILE A 40 -5.00 -8.08 -6.43
N SER A 41 -5.95 -8.93 -6.05
CA SER A 41 -5.77 -10.38 -5.95
C SER A 41 -6.86 -11.07 -6.78
N ASN A 42 -6.91 -12.41 -6.77
CA ASN A 42 -7.83 -13.20 -7.59
C ASN A 42 -9.31 -12.77 -7.52
N ASN A 43 -9.78 -12.33 -6.35
CA ASN A 43 -11.18 -11.97 -6.14
C ASN A 43 -11.40 -10.69 -5.31
N ARG A 44 -10.34 -9.93 -5.01
CA ARG A 44 -10.42 -8.73 -4.17
C ARG A 44 -9.57 -7.60 -4.73
N TYR A 45 -9.97 -6.38 -4.42
CA TYR A 45 -9.17 -5.18 -4.61
C TYR A 45 -8.88 -4.50 -3.29
N TYR A 46 -7.80 -3.73 -3.26
CA TYR A 46 -7.46 -2.82 -2.18
C TYR A 46 -6.87 -1.55 -2.79
N ASN A 47 -7.53 -0.42 -2.59
CA ASN A 47 -7.12 0.89 -3.05
C ASN A 47 -6.65 1.71 -1.85
N LEU A 48 -5.53 2.41 -2.02
CA LEU A 48 -4.95 3.30 -1.05
C LEU A 48 -4.85 4.69 -1.66
N TYR A 49 -5.59 5.64 -1.12
CA TYR A 49 -5.56 7.05 -1.51
C TYR A 49 -4.78 7.84 -0.47
N ILE A 50 -3.86 8.68 -0.93
CA ILE A 50 -3.10 9.62 -0.12
C ILE A 50 -3.47 11.00 -0.63
N HIS A 51 -4.08 11.83 0.20
CA HIS A 51 -4.56 13.16 -0.20
C HIS A 51 -4.61 14.10 1.00
N TYR A 52 -4.71 15.40 0.74
CA TYR A 52 -5.05 16.38 1.77
C TYR A 52 -6.56 16.53 1.89
N ASN A 53 -7.04 16.88 3.08
CA ASN A 53 -8.40 17.38 3.25
C ASN A 53 -8.47 18.90 3.01
N LEU A 54 -9.65 19.48 3.18
CA LEU A 54 -9.88 20.92 3.00
C LEU A 54 -9.11 21.81 4.00
N PHE A 55 -8.65 21.23 5.12
CA PHE A 55 -7.86 21.92 6.13
C PHE A 55 -6.35 21.72 5.94
N GLY A 56 -5.92 21.07 4.86
CA GLY A 56 -4.51 20.78 4.58
C GLY A 56 -3.94 19.61 5.40
N GLU A 57 -4.78 18.83 6.08
CA GLU A 57 -4.35 17.66 6.83
C GLU A 57 -4.19 16.45 5.90
N LEU A 58 -3.10 15.70 6.07
CA LEU A 58 -2.80 14.54 5.26
C LEU A 58 -3.63 13.34 5.72
N ILE A 59 -4.38 12.75 4.79
CA ILE A 59 -5.26 11.60 5.01
C ILE A 59 -4.81 10.41 4.17
N ILE A 60 -4.86 9.23 4.79
CA ILE A 60 -4.79 7.96 4.09
C ILE A 60 -6.17 7.32 4.10
N THR A 61 -6.76 7.13 2.92
CA THR A 61 -8.01 6.40 2.75
C THR A 61 -7.75 5.02 2.16
N LYS A 62 -8.17 4.00 2.89
CA LYS A 62 -8.11 2.59 2.53
C LYS A 62 -9.49 2.16 2.05
N ASN A 63 -9.62 1.63 0.84
CA ASN A 63 -10.89 1.09 0.32
C ASN A 63 -10.64 -0.33 -0.19
N TRP A 64 -11.43 -1.31 0.26
CA TRP A 64 -11.28 -2.71 -0.12
C TRP A 64 -12.63 -3.33 -0.46
N GLY A 65 -12.61 -4.37 -1.30
CA GLY A 65 -13.82 -5.09 -1.65
C GLY A 65 -13.58 -6.32 -2.50
N GLY A 66 -14.66 -7.05 -2.77
CA GLY A 66 -14.66 -8.13 -3.76
C GLY A 66 -14.73 -7.56 -5.18
N LEU A 67 -14.01 -8.17 -6.12
CA LEU A 67 -14.08 -7.75 -7.54
C LEU A 67 -15.44 -8.07 -8.18
N PHE A 68 -16.11 -9.11 -7.70
CA PHE A 68 -17.34 -9.65 -8.29
C PHE A 68 -18.56 -9.53 -7.37
N ASN A 69 -18.49 -8.69 -6.34
CA ASN A 69 -19.61 -8.46 -5.43
C ASN A 69 -19.56 -7.06 -4.81
N LYS A 70 -20.65 -6.66 -4.14
CA LYS A 70 -20.77 -5.37 -3.45
C LYS A 70 -20.21 -5.40 -2.02
N ARG A 71 -19.48 -6.45 -1.61
CA ARG A 71 -18.91 -6.53 -0.26
C ARG A 71 -17.61 -5.74 -0.23
N GLY A 72 -17.47 -4.87 0.75
CA GLY A 72 -16.29 -4.05 0.90
C GLY A 72 -16.40 -3.12 2.11
N GLY A 73 -15.43 -2.24 2.22
CA GLY A 73 -15.38 -1.22 3.25
C GLY A 73 -14.36 -0.15 2.91
N ALA A 74 -14.49 0.98 3.59
CA ALA A 74 -13.53 2.06 3.53
C ALA A 74 -13.16 2.52 4.94
N LYS A 75 -11.92 2.96 5.12
CA LYS A 75 -11.43 3.57 6.35
C LYS A 75 -10.47 4.70 6.01
N SER A 76 -10.71 5.87 6.57
CA SER A 76 -9.81 7.03 6.47
C SER A 76 -9.14 7.28 7.82
N GLU A 77 -7.87 7.60 7.79
CA GLU A 77 -7.06 7.90 8.98
C GLU A 77 -6.18 9.12 8.70
N TYR A 78 -6.12 10.03 9.65
CA TYR A 78 -5.14 11.12 9.64
C TYR A 78 -3.74 10.57 9.81
N THR A 79 -2.78 11.19 9.14
CA THR A 79 -1.37 10.85 9.32
C THR A 79 -0.51 12.10 9.24
N LEU A 80 0.60 12.09 9.97
CA LEU A 80 1.60 13.14 9.86
C LEU A 80 2.50 12.85 8.64
N PRO A 81 2.96 13.86 7.90
CA PRO A 81 3.87 13.66 6.77
C PRO A 81 5.12 12.85 7.12
N SER A 82 5.66 13.01 8.34
CA SER A 82 6.80 12.24 8.85
C SER A 82 6.51 10.73 8.98
N ASN A 83 5.27 10.36 9.26
CA ASN A 83 4.85 8.97 9.46
C ASN A 83 4.38 8.30 8.16
N LEU A 84 4.22 9.06 7.08
CA LEU A 84 3.69 8.56 5.81
C LEU A 84 4.57 7.43 5.23
N PRO A 85 5.90 7.58 5.07
CA PRO A 85 6.72 6.55 4.43
C PRO A 85 6.68 5.20 5.17
N SER A 86 6.77 5.22 6.51
CA SER A 86 6.73 4.01 7.33
C SER A 86 5.35 3.34 7.28
N THR A 87 4.28 4.13 7.30
CA THR A 87 2.90 3.64 7.18
C THR A 87 2.67 2.98 5.83
N LEU A 88 3.09 3.62 4.74
CA LEU A 88 2.97 3.07 3.38
C LEU A 88 3.76 1.77 3.24
N LYS A 89 5.01 1.75 3.71
CA LYS A 89 5.86 0.54 3.70
C LYS A 89 5.16 -0.62 4.41
N SER A 90 4.58 -0.36 5.57
CA SER A 90 3.83 -1.36 6.35
C SER A 90 2.60 -1.89 5.59
N ILE A 91 1.82 -0.99 4.97
CA ILE A 91 0.63 -1.36 4.18
C ILE A 91 1.02 -2.19 2.96
N ILE A 92 1.99 -1.73 2.17
CA ILE A 92 2.47 -2.40 0.95
C ILE A 92 2.95 -3.82 1.32
N ASN A 93 3.86 -3.93 2.30
CA ASN A 93 4.37 -5.22 2.76
C ASN A 93 3.24 -6.17 3.19
N THR A 94 2.28 -5.64 3.95
CA THR A 94 1.13 -6.42 4.40
C THR A 94 0.30 -6.91 3.22
N ARG A 95 0.01 -6.06 2.23
CA ARG A 95 -0.77 -6.45 1.05
C ARG A 95 -0.05 -7.52 0.21
N LEU A 96 1.25 -7.33 -0.05
CA LEU A 96 2.07 -8.30 -0.77
C LEU A 96 2.11 -9.65 -0.04
N LYS A 97 2.28 -9.64 1.29
CA LYS A 97 2.26 -10.86 2.13
C LYS A 97 0.91 -11.61 2.03
N HIS A 98 -0.19 -10.88 1.84
CA HIS A 98 -1.53 -11.47 1.67
C HIS A 98 -1.86 -11.85 0.22
N GLY A 99 -0.87 -11.89 -0.68
CA GLY A 99 -1.05 -12.35 -2.07
C GLY A 99 -1.72 -11.33 -2.97
N TYR A 100 -1.69 -10.04 -2.61
CA TYR A 100 -2.04 -8.98 -3.55
C TYR A 100 -0.83 -8.63 -4.40
N SER A 101 -1.09 -8.28 -5.66
CA SER A 101 -0.12 -7.67 -6.56
C SER A 101 -0.44 -6.20 -6.74
N LEU A 102 0.60 -5.36 -6.84
CA LEU A 102 0.42 -3.95 -7.18
C LEU A 102 0.05 -3.84 -8.66
N ALA A 103 -1.12 -3.29 -8.94
CA ALA A 103 -1.70 -3.20 -10.29
C ALA A 103 -1.55 -1.80 -10.90
N ASN A 104 -1.56 -0.74 -10.10
CA ASN A 104 -1.42 0.63 -10.59
C ASN A 104 -0.88 1.57 -9.49
N ILE A 105 0.01 2.48 -9.87
CA ILE A 105 0.40 3.66 -9.09
C ILE A 105 -0.01 4.89 -9.92
N ASN A 106 -1.03 5.61 -9.47
CA ASN A 106 -1.52 6.80 -10.12
C ASN A 106 -1.15 8.02 -9.29
N ASN A 107 -0.12 8.74 -9.71
CA ASN A 107 0.22 10.07 -9.18
C ASN A 107 -0.57 11.09 -10.01
N ARG A 108 -1.88 11.21 -9.79
CA ARG A 108 -2.68 12.16 -10.55
C ARG A 108 -2.49 13.54 -9.93
N HIS A 109 -1.74 14.43 -10.59
CA HIS A 109 -2.12 15.84 -10.55
C HIS A 109 -3.53 15.90 -11.14
N ILE A 110 -4.54 16.07 -10.31
CA ILE A 110 -5.89 16.36 -10.80
C ILE A 110 -5.79 17.79 -11.33
N ASN A 111 -5.44 17.93 -12.62
CA ASN A 111 -5.70 19.17 -13.33
C ASN A 111 -7.22 19.31 -13.36
N LEU A 112 -7.76 20.16 -12.48
CA LEU A 112 -9.11 20.70 -12.57
C LEU A 112 -9.15 21.68 -13.74
N SER A 113 -9.04 21.15 -14.95
CA SER A 113 -9.39 21.78 -16.22
C SER A 113 -9.97 20.63 -17.03
N GLU A 114 -11.28 20.47 -17.21
CA GLU A 114 -12.15 21.37 -17.94
C GLU A 114 -13.60 21.09 -17.50
N HIS A 115 -14.20 21.99 -16.73
CA HIS A 115 -15.64 22.23 -16.80
C HIS A 115 -15.83 23.73 -16.65
N SER A 116 -15.44 24.47 -17.69
CA SER A 116 -16.06 25.75 -17.99
C SER A 116 -17.50 25.42 -18.43
N CYS A 117 -18.46 25.79 -17.59
CA CYS A 117 -19.81 26.13 -18.04
C CYS A 117 -19.89 27.64 -18.12
#